data_AF-A0A0C2D4C7-F1
#
_entry.id   AF-A0A0C2D4C7-F1
#
_cell.length_a   1.000
_cell.length_b   1.000
_cell.length_c   1.000
_cell.angle_alpha   90.00
_cell.angle_beta   90.00
_cell.angle_gamma   90.00
#
_symmetry.space_group_name_H-M   'P 1'
#
loop_
_entity.id
_entity.type
_entity.pdbx_description
1 polymer ?
#
loop_
_entity_poly.entity_id
_entity_poly.type
_entity_poly.pdbx_seq_one_letter_code
_entity_poly.pdbx_strand_id
1 'polypeptide(L)'
;MEELTEVITAAEFHPSQCNWFVYSSSKGSIRLCDMRDRALCDAHAKIYEEVEDPSARSFFSEIIASVSDIKFSHNGRYLLTRDYLTVKVWDLNMENRPIETYAVHDHLRTKLCALYENDSIFDKFECGWSGDDKHILTGSYHNLFRTYARGSPDAKTWEARPQEPHSILRTRRVCAGANARAQRARRGVGGESNDDELAADSLDFTRKILHTAWHPKENIIALAATNNLYIFSDK
;
A
#
# COMPACT_ATOMS: atom_id res chain seq x y z
N MET A 1 -12.71 11.22 -28.85
CA MET A 1 -12.47 10.84 -27.45
C MET A 1 -11.06 11.29 -27.20
N GLU A 2 -10.88 12.45 -26.54
CA GLU A 2 -9.54 12.94 -26.21
C GLU A 2 -8.81 11.83 -25.45
N GLU A 3 -7.61 11.48 -25.88
CA GLU A 3 -6.75 10.54 -25.15
C GLU A 3 -6.64 11.07 -23.71
N LEU A 4 -7.24 10.36 -22.76
CA LEU A 4 -7.05 10.57 -21.33
C LEU A 4 -5.59 10.23 -21.02
N THR A 5 -4.69 11.15 -21.31
CA THR A 5 -3.24 10.94 -21.17
C THR A 5 -2.82 10.82 -19.71
N GLU A 6 -3.59 11.38 -18.77
CA GLU A 6 -3.33 11.32 -17.33
C GLU A 6 -4.62 11.63 -16.57
N VAL A 7 -4.91 10.89 -15.49
CA VAL A 7 -6.11 11.08 -14.66
C VAL A 7 -5.72 11.24 -13.21
N ILE A 8 -6.36 12.16 -12.48
CA ILE A 8 -6.18 12.30 -11.03
C ILE A 8 -6.79 11.08 -10.32
N THR A 9 -6.01 10.42 -9.46
CA THR A 9 -6.42 9.20 -8.78
C THR A 9 -6.78 9.40 -7.31
N ALA A 10 -6.07 10.30 -6.62
CA ALA A 10 -6.32 10.68 -5.24
C ALA A 10 -5.90 12.13 -5.02
N ALA A 11 -6.48 12.78 -4.01
CA ALA A 11 -6.10 14.12 -3.58
C ALA A 11 -6.31 14.30 -2.07
N GLU A 12 -5.42 15.05 -1.43
CA GLU A 12 -5.48 15.30 0.01
C GLU A 12 -4.93 16.68 0.37
N PHE A 13 -5.56 17.35 1.35
CA PHE A 13 -5.06 18.61 1.90
C PHE A 13 -4.01 18.37 2.98
N HIS A 14 -3.04 19.28 3.09
CA HIS A 14 -2.05 19.22 4.15
C HIS A 14 -2.73 19.37 5.53
N PRO A 15 -2.36 18.55 6.54
CA PRO A 15 -3.08 18.51 7.82
C PRO A 15 -3.05 19.82 8.61
N SER A 16 -2.04 20.68 8.37
CA SER A 16 -1.88 21.97 9.06
C SER A 16 -1.82 23.19 8.14
N GLN A 17 -1.57 23.03 6.84
CA GLN A 17 -1.37 24.14 5.91
C GLN A 17 -2.56 24.23 4.97
N CYS A 18 -3.43 25.20 5.20
CA CYS A 18 -4.69 25.32 4.45
C CYS A 18 -4.50 25.61 2.95
N ASN A 19 -3.32 26.10 2.55
CA ASN A 19 -3.00 26.44 1.17
C ASN A 19 -2.33 25.30 0.40
N TRP A 20 -1.95 24.21 1.05
CA TRP A 20 -1.28 23.09 0.39
C TRP A 20 -2.23 21.91 0.23
N PHE A 21 -2.26 21.37 -0.98
CA PHE A 21 -2.87 20.09 -1.26
C PHE A 21 -1.99 19.32 -2.25
N VAL A 22 -2.12 18.01 -2.23
CA VAL A 22 -1.48 17.11 -3.18
C VAL A 22 -2.52 16.37 -3.97
N TYR A 23 -2.17 15.97 -5.18
CA TYR A 23 -2.91 14.98 -5.93
C TYR A 23 -1.94 14.05 -6.66
N SER A 24 -2.36 12.79 -6.83
CA SER A 24 -1.63 11.80 -7.62
C SER A 24 -2.30 11.58 -8.95
N SER A 25 -1.55 11.01 -9.87
CA SER A 25 -2.08 10.58 -11.15
C SER A 25 -1.97 9.08 -11.41
N SER A 26 -2.69 8.66 -12.45
CA SER A 26 -2.63 7.32 -13.02
C SER A 26 -1.28 6.97 -13.64
N LYS A 27 -0.36 7.94 -13.78
CA LYS A 27 1.00 7.76 -14.29
C LYS A 27 2.06 7.65 -13.18
N GLY A 28 1.65 7.68 -11.93
CA GLY A 28 2.56 7.57 -10.79
C GLY A 28 3.24 8.87 -10.38
N SER A 29 2.81 10.01 -10.92
CA SER A 29 3.27 11.33 -10.47
C SER A 29 2.45 11.82 -9.28
N ILE A 30 3.09 12.53 -8.35
CA ILE A 30 2.42 13.22 -7.26
C ILE A 30 2.76 14.71 -7.38
N ARG A 31 1.75 15.55 -7.36
CA ARG A 31 1.90 17.00 -7.53
C ARG A 31 1.42 17.71 -6.29
N LEU A 32 2.26 18.57 -5.72
CA LEU A 32 1.91 19.45 -4.63
C LEU A 32 1.60 20.83 -5.20
N CYS A 33 0.44 21.37 -4.84
CA CYS A 33 -0.02 22.68 -5.25
C CYS A 33 -0.07 23.64 -4.06
N ASP A 34 0.39 24.88 -4.28
CA ASP A 34 0.20 25.99 -3.33
C ASP A 34 -0.86 26.96 -3.87
N MET A 35 -1.99 27.04 -3.17
CA MET A 35 -3.10 27.92 -3.52
C MET A 35 -2.78 29.42 -3.37
N ARG A 36 -1.66 29.77 -2.70
CA ARG A 36 -1.21 31.17 -2.57
C ARG A 36 -0.47 31.64 -3.82
N ASP A 37 0.20 30.74 -4.52
CA ASP A 37 0.97 31.08 -5.71
C ASP A 37 0.05 31.51 -6.86
N ARG A 38 -1.07 30.81 -7.03
CA ARG A 38 -2.04 31.08 -8.09
C ARG A 38 -3.47 30.74 -7.68
N ALA A 39 -4.41 31.64 -8.00
CA ALA A 39 -5.83 31.44 -7.75
C ALA A 39 -6.42 30.20 -8.47
N LEU A 40 -5.85 29.81 -9.61
CA LEU A 40 -6.32 28.67 -10.41
C LEU A 40 -5.62 27.35 -10.08
N CYS A 41 -4.52 27.37 -9.33
CA CYS A 41 -3.69 26.18 -9.05
C CYS A 41 -3.32 25.38 -10.32
N ASP A 42 -3.16 26.08 -11.44
CA ASP A 42 -2.89 25.54 -12.78
C ASP A 42 -1.43 25.09 -12.95
N ALA A 43 -0.54 25.53 -12.06
CA ALA A 43 0.81 25.04 -11.91
C ALA A 43 0.96 24.30 -10.57
N HIS A 44 1.74 23.24 -10.56
CA HIS A 44 2.18 22.58 -9.32
C HIS A 44 3.40 23.33 -8.78
N ALA A 45 3.51 23.43 -7.46
CA ALA A 45 4.69 23.96 -6.80
C ALA A 45 5.83 22.95 -6.82
N LYS A 46 5.52 21.65 -6.66
CA LYS A 46 6.47 20.55 -6.66
C LYS A 46 5.90 19.31 -7.35
N ILE A 47 6.77 18.53 -7.99
CA ILE A 47 6.44 17.20 -8.51
C ILE A 47 7.32 16.18 -7.81
N TYR A 48 6.72 15.11 -7.31
CA TYR A 48 7.41 13.93 -6.81
C TYR A 48 7.26 12.81 -7.85
N GLU A 49 8.38 12.49 -8.49
CA GLU A 49 8.47 11.48 -9.54
C GLU A 49 9.78 10.70 -9.37
N GLU A 50 9.69 9.39 -9.53
CA GLU A 50 10.86 8.52 -9.54
C GLU A 50 11.25 8.24 -10.99
N VAL A 51 12.51 8.50 -11.34
CA VAL A 51 13.01 8.22 -12.70
C VAL A 51 13.18 6.70 -12.84
N GLU A 52 12.22 6.07 -13.51
CA GLU A 52 12.37 4.67 -13.90
C GLU A 52 13.37 4.52 -15.05
N ASP A 53 14.21 3.49 -14.96
CA ASP A 53 15.10 3.10 -16.05
C ASP A 53 14.26 2.68 -17.27
N PRO A 54 14.45 3.31 -18.44
CA PRO A 54 13.74 2.95 -19.67
C PRO A 54 13.86 1.47 -20.04
N SER A 55 14.96 0.81 -19.65
CA SER A 55 15.19 -0.61 -19.90
C SER A 55 14.34 -1.54 -19.02
N ALA A 56 13.88 -1.06 -17.87
CA ALA A 56 13.00 -1.79 -16.94
C ALA A 56 11.51 -1.58 -17.24
N ARG A 57 11.18 -0.65 -18.16
CA ARG A 57 9.80 -0.37 -18.54
C ARG A 57 9.20 -1.54 -19.33
N SER A 58 8.11 -2.06 -18.79
CA SER A 58 7.24 -3.04 -19.43
C SER A 58 5.90 -2.40 -19.76
N PHE A 59 5.07 -3.08 -20.55
CA PHE A 59 3.67 -2.68 -20.77
C PHE A 59 2.92 -2.48 -19.44
N PHE A 60 3.18 -3.33 -18.45
CA PHE A 60 2.51 -3.24 -17.15
C PHE A 60 3.04 -2.12 -16.25
N SER A 61 4.20 -1.51 -16.58
CA SER A 61 4.80 -0.47 -15.74
C SER A 61 3.88 0.72 -15.54
N GLU A 62 3.21 1.19 -16.60
CA GLU A 62 2.26 2.31 -16.49
C GLU A 62 1.01 1.92 -15.69
N ILE A 63 0.53 0.69 -15.84
CA ILE A 63 -0.66 0.19 -15.13
C ILE A 63 -0.38 0.09 -13.62
N ILE A 64 0.76 -0.48 -13.22
CA ILE A 64 1.11 -0.69 -11.82
C ILE A 64 1.69 0.56 -11.14
N ALA A 65 2.20 1.52 -11.91
CA ALA A 65 2.69 2.81 -11.40
C ALA A 65 1.54 3.75 -11.00
N SER A 66 0.32 3.49 -11.47
CA SER A 66 -0.87 4.22 -11.04
C SER A 66 -0.98 4.24 -9.52
N VAL A 67 -0.97 5.44 -8.95
CA VAL A 67 -1.10 5.63 -7.50
C VAL A 67 -2.56 5.47 -7.13
N SER A 68 -2.84 4.54 -6.24
CA SER A 68 -4.18 4.23 -5.75
C SER A 68 -4.64 5.14 -4.61
N ASP A 69 -3.72 5.57 -3.74
CA ASP A 69 -4.02 6.41 -2.57
C ASP A 69 -2.80 7.25 -2.15
N ILE A 70 -3.07 8.41 -1.56
CA ILE A 70 -2.07 9.31 -0.96
C ILE A 70 -2.55 9.75 0.42
N LYS A 71 -1.67 9.72 1.42
CA LYS A 71 -1.91 10.26 2.77
C LYS A 71 -0.77 11.13 3.25
N PHE A 72 -1.07 12.33 3.75
CA PHE A 72 -0.09 13.05 4.56
C PHE A 72 0.12 12.34 5.90
N SER A 73 1.37 12.32 6.34
CA SER A 73 1.69 12.02 7.74
C SER A 73 1.04 13.04 8.66
N HIS A 74 0.71 12.66 9.89
CA HIS A 74 0.07 13.54 10.86
C HIS A 74 0.93 14.76 11.20
N ASN A 75 2.25 14.62 11.17
CA ASN A 75 3.19 15.74 11.33
C ASN A 75 3.32 16.65 10.09
N GLY A 76 2.75 16.25 8.94
CA GLY A 76 2.76 16.99 7.68
C GLY A 76 4.07 16.96 6.90
N ARG A 77 5.13 16.32 7.39
CA ARG A 77 6.45 16.32 6.73
C ARG A 77 6.56 15.29 5.60
N TYR A 78 5.87 14.16 5.75
CA TYR A 78 5.96 13.02 4.84
C TYR A 78 4.65 12.79 4.10
N LEU A 79 4.77 12.24 2.88
CA LEU A 79 3.68 11.71 2.08
C LEU A 79 3.80 10.19 2.01
N LEU A 80 2.68 9.50 2.19
CA LEU A 80 2.53 8.08 1.95
C LEU A 80 1.79 7.90 0.63
N THR A 81 2.32 7.07 -0.26
CA THR A 81 1.66 6.76 -1.52
C THR A 81 1.60 5.25 -1.70
N ARG A 82 0.46 4.75 -2.17
CA ARG A 82 0.26 3.34 -2.50
C ARG A 82 0.11 3.16 -4.00
N ASP A 83 1.02 2.40 -4.61
CA ASP A 83 0.84 1.85 -5.95
C ASP A 83 0.41 0.38 -5.86
N TYR A 84 0.24 -0.30 -7.00
CA TYR A 84 -0.26 -1.68 -6.98
C TYR A 84 0.67 -2.64 -6.21
N LEU A 85 1.99 -2.47 -6.34
CA LEU A 85 3.00 -3.39 -5.82
C LEU A 85 3.67 -2.92 -4.52
N THR A 86 3.74 -1.62 -4.30
CA THR A 86 4.55 -1.00 -3.25
C THR A 86 3.82 0.11 -2.53
N VAL A 87 4.27 0.36 -1.30
CA VAL A 87 3.97 1.58 -0.55
C VAL A 87 5.26 2.37 -0.46
N LYS A 88 5.20 3.67 -0.76
CA LYS A 88 6.36 4.56 -0.75
C LYS A 88 6.12 5.71 0.22
N VAL A 89 7.18 6.12 0.92
CA VAL A 89 7.20 7.29 1.79
C VAL A 89 8.12 8.34 1.17
N TRP A 90 7.60 9.55 0.99
CA TRP A 90 8.31 10.69 0.42
C TRP A 90 8.54 11.76 1.49
N ASP A 91 9.70 12.44 1.46
CA ASP A 91 9.88 13.70 2.20
C ASP A 91 9.36 14.83 1.33
N LEU A 92 8.59 15.77 1.89
CA LEU A 92 8.20 16.96 1.14
C LEU A 92 9.39 17.80 0.63
N ASN A 93 10.57 17.64 1.22
CA ASN A 93 11.79 18.33 0.81
C ASN A 93 12.64 17.54 -0.21
N MET A 94 12.28 16.29 -0.52
CA MET A 94 13.00 15.43 -1.47
C MET A 94 12.06 14.93 -2.57
N GLU A 95 12.08 15.64 -3.70
CA GLU A 95 11.17 15.43 -4.84
C GLU A 95 11.60 14.30 -5.78
N ASN A 96 12.90 14.01 -5.84
CA ASN A 96 13.49 13.13 -6.86
C ASN A 96 13.38 11.63 -6.58
N ARG A 97 13.02 11.23 -5.35
CA ARG A 97 12.86 9.82 -4.96
C ARG A 97 12.14 9.68 -3.62
N PRO A 98 11.49 8.54 -3.36
CA PRO A 98 11.01 8.20 -2.02
C PRO A 98 12.19 7.95 -1.07
N ILE A 99 11.99 8.21 0.22
CA ILE A 99 12.96 7.86 1.28
C ILE A 99 12.86 6.37 1.62
N GLU A 100 11.63 5.84 1.63
CA GLU A 100 11.35 4.46 2.04
C GLU A 100 10.42 3.82 1.00
N THR A 101 10.72 2.59 0.59
CA THR A 101 9.90 1.81 -0.35
C THR A 101 9.67 0.43 0.21
N TYR A 102 8.40 0.07 0.40
CA TYR A 102 7.96 -1.18 1.00
C TYR A 102 7.25 -2.06 -0.04
N ALA A 103 7.77 -3.26 -0.28
CA ALA A 103 7.17 -4.18 -1.22
C ALA A 103 5.95 -4.89 -0.60
N VAL A 104 4.76 -4.71 -1.20
CA VAL A 104 3.50 -5.32 -0.76
C VAL A 104 3.17 -6.55 -1.60
N HIS A 105 3.22 -6.44 -2.92
CA HIS A 105 2.80 -7.51 -3.83
C HIS A 105 3.94 -8.04 -4.71
N ASP A 106 5.16 -8.08 -4.18
CA ASP A 106 6.33 -8.53 -4.95
C ASP A 106 6.15 -9.93 -5.59
N HIS A 107 5.53 -10.83 -4.82
CA HIS A 107 5.17 -12.20 -5.22
C HIS A 107 4.11 -12.28 -6.34
N LEU A 108 3.44 -11.16 -6.67
CA LEU A 108 2.47 -11.07 -7.76
C LEU A 108 3.08 -10.58 -9.08
N ARG A 109 4.35 -10.15 -9.09
CA ARG A 109 5.02 -9.65 -10.31
C ARG A 109 5.03 -10.66 -11.45
N THR A 110 5.17 -11.94 -11.14
CA THR A 110 5.15 -13.02 -12.16
C THR A 110 3.75 -13.33 -12.67
N LYS A 111 2.69 -12.77 -12.05
CA LYS A 111 1.28 -13.03 -12.34
C LYS A 111 0.55 -11.83 -12.93
N LEU A 112 1.26 -10.76 -13.31
CA LEU A 112 0.65 -9.52 -13.79
C LEU A 112 -0.28 -9.74 -15.00
N CYS A 113 0.08 -10.64 -15.94
CA CYS A 113 -0.80 -10.97 -17.06
C CYS A 113 -2.15 -11.56 -16.60
N ALA A 114 -2.12 -12.54 -15.70
CA ALA A 114 -3.34 -13.16 -15.18
C ALA A 114 -4.18 -12.20 -14.32
N LEU A 115 -3.52 -11.28 -13.61
CA LEU A 115 -4.20 -10.24 -12.83
C LEU A 115 -4.84 -9.18 -13.72
N TYR A 116 -4.24 -8.91 -14.88
CA TYR A 116 -4.80 -8.02 -15.90
C TYR A 116 -6.02 -8.64 -16.58
N GLU A 117 -5.97 -9.92 -16.95
CA GLU A 117 -7.12 -10.64 -17.53
C GLU A 117 -8.33 -10.71 -16.58
N ASN A 118 -8.10 -10.72 -15.27
CA ASN A 118 -9.14 -10.76 -14.24
C ASN A 118 -9.50 -9.38 -13.66
N ASP A 119 -9.04 -8.29 -14.27
CA ASP A 119 -9.20 -6.89 -13.83
C ASP A 119 -8.70 -6.57 -12.40
N SER A 120 -8.12 -7.55 -11.70
CA SER A 120 -7.62 -7.38 -10.32
C SER A 120 -6.43 -6.43 -10.25
N ILE A 121 -5.67 -6.29 -11.35
CA ILE A 121 -4.57 -5.32 -11.42
C ILE A 121 -5.03 -3.86 -11.24
N PHE A 122 -6.32 -3.56 -11.44
CA PHE A 122 -6.90 -2.23 -11.29
C PHE A 122 -7.48 -1.98 -9.89
N ASP A 123 -7.36 -2.94 -8.97
CA ASP A 123 -7.80 -2.77 -7.59
C ASP A 123 -7.01 -1.66 -6.88
N LYS A 124 -7.75 -0.71 -6.28
CA LYS A 124 -7.21 0.44 -5.59
C LYS A 124 -7.13 0.16 -4.09
N PHE A 125 -5.92 -0.13 -3.61
CA PHE A 125 -5.66 -0.38 -2.21
C PHE A 125 -5.39 0.93 -1.48
N GLU A 126 -6.03 1.15 -0.34
CA GLU A 126 -5.72 2.28 0.53
C GLU A 126 -4.52 2.01 1.42
N CYS A 127 -3.96 3.09 1.95
CA CYS A 127 -2.90 3.05 2.95
C CYS A 127 -3.20 4.00 4.10
N GLY A 128 -2.61 3.73 5.26
CA GLY A 128 -2.83 4.54 6.46
C GLY A 128 -1.59 4.64 7.32
N TRP A 129 -1.45 5.78 7.99
CA TRP A 129 -0.45 6.03 9.02
C TRP A 129 -0.95 5.57 10.38
N SER A 130 -0.06 5.07 11.24
CA SER A 130 -0.32 5.06 12.68
C SER A 130 -0.41 6.49 13.21
N GLY A 131 -1.10 6.67 14.35
CA GLY A 131 -1.24 7.99 14.98
C GLY A 131 0.08 8.69 15.34
N ASP A 132 1.19 7.94 15.42
CA ASP A 132 2.53 8.46 15.70
C ASP A 132 3.45 8.54 14.45
N ASP A 133 2.92 8.28 13.25
CA ASP A 133 3.65 8.26 11.98
C ASP A 133 4.84 7.27 11.93
N LYS A 134 4.89 6.25 12.81
CA LYS A 134 5.97 5.25 12.85
C LYS A 134 5.62 3.93 12.18
N HIS A 135 4.35 3.65 11.99
CA HIS A 135 3.87 2.45 11.33
C HIS A 135 2.96 2.81 10.16
N ILE A 136 2.93 1.90 9.19
CA ILE A 136 2.13 2.02 7.99
C ILE A 136 1.25 0.78 7.91
N LEU A 137 -0.02 0.97 7.58
CA LEU A 137 -1.01 -0.06 7.35
C LEU A 137 -1.45 -0.05 5.89
N THR A 138 -1.60 -1.21 5.30
CA THR A 138 -2.20 -1.32 3.97
C THR A 138 -2.81 -2.70 3.71
N GLY A 139 -3.81 -2.74 2.84
CA GLY A 139 -4.51 -3.96 2.46
C GLY A 139 -3.82 -4.78 1.36
N SER A 140 -4.29 -6.02 1.22
CA SER A 140 -3.87 -6.98 0.21
C SER A 140 -5.01 -7.96 -0.11
N TYR A 141 -4.71 -8.97 -0.93
CA TYR A 141 -5.62 -10.07 -1.28
C TYR A 141 -5.67 -11.14 -0.19
N HIS A 142 -6.58 -12.10 -0.35
CA HIS A 142 -6.83 -13.19 0.59
C HIS A 142 -7.20 -12.72 2.01
N ASN A 143 -7.90 -11.58 2.13
CA ASN A 143 -8.15 -10.89 3.40
C ASN A 143 -6.87 -10.63 4.22
N LEU A 144 -5.73 -10.46 3.54
CA LEU A 144 -4.49 -10.11 4.18
C LEU A 144 -4.34 -8.60 4.26
N PHE A 145 -3.72 -8.15 5.34
CA PHE A 145 -3.23 -6.79 5.48
C PHE A 145 -1.80 -6.82 6.00
N ARG A 146 -1.05 -5.75 5.73
CA ARG A 146 0.34 -5.64 6.11
C ARG A 146 0.56 -4.40 6.94
N THR A 147 1.39 -4.57 7.96
CA THR A 147 1.88 -3.47 8.78
C THR A 147 3.40 -3.40 8.65
N TYR A 148 3.90 -2.21 8.37
CA TYR A 148 5.33 -1.91 8.24
C TYR A 148 5.75 -0.98 9.36
N ALA A 149 6.88 -1.24 10.00
CA ALA A 149 7.53 -0.29 10.88
C ALA A 149 8.50 0.56 10.04
N ARG A 150 8.41 1.88 10.16
CA ARG A 150 9.25 2.78 9.37
C ARG A 150 10.73 2.54 9.61
N GLY A 151 11.50 2.57 8.52
CA GLY A 151 12.94 2.31 8.54
C GLY A 151 13.32 0.84 8.69
N SER A 152 12.35 -0.07 8.85
CA SER A 152 12.59 -1.52 8.84
C SER A 152 12.03 -2.15 7.56
N PRO A 153 12.81 -2.97 6.83
CA PRO A 153 12.30 -3.70 5.68
C PRO A 153 11.30 -4.82 6.07
N ASP A 154 11.21 -5.16 7.36
CA ASP A 154 10.40 -6.27 7.83
C ASP A 154 8.91 -5.92 7.87
N ALA A 155 8.14 -6.61 7.04
CA ALA A 155 6.69 -6.53 6.99
C ALA A 155 6.05 -7.59 7.89
N LYS A 156 5.09 -7.20 8.73
CA LYS A 156 4.19 -8.17 9.39
C LYS A 156 2.93 -8.30 8.54
N THR A 157 2.60 -9.53 8.15
CA THR A 157 1.39 -9.84 7.40
C THR A 157 0.40 -10.55 8.31
N TRP A 158 -0.84 -10.09 8.27
CA TRP A 158 -1.93 -10.53 9.14
C TRP A 158 -3.12 -10.93 8.29
N GLU A 159 -3.95 -11.82 8.81
CA GLU A 159 -5.15 -12.30 8.11
C GLU A 159 -6.42 -11.94 8.88
N ALA A 160 -7.34 -11.23 8.22
CA ALA A 160 -8.66 -10.94 8.75
C ALA A 160 -9.62 -12.10 8.41
N ARG A 161 -9.96 -12.89 9.44
CA ARG A 161 -10.95 -13.98 9.31
C ARG A 161 -12.19 -13.68 10.16
N PRO A 162 -13.39 -14.07 9.68
CA PRO A 162 -14.54 -14.19 10.55
C PRO A 162 -14.21 -15.19 11.65
N GLN A 163 -14.04 -14.70 12.87
CA GLN A 163 -13.80 -15.48 14.08
C GLN A 163 -14.65 -14.87 15.21
N GLU A 164 -14.76 -15.58 16.32
CA GLU A 164 -15.48 -15.06 17.49
C GLU A 164 -14.89 -13.71 17.95
N PRO A 165 -15.71 -12.82 18.52
CA PRO A 165 -15.23 -11.55 19.07
C PRO A 165 -14.04 -11.80 20.01
N HIS A 166 -12.98 -11.00 19.84
CA HIS A 166 -11.73 -11.07 20.62
C HIS A 166 -10.81 -12.25 20.30
N SER A 167 -10.99 -12.92 19.16
CA SER A 167 -10.00 -13.88 18.64
C SER A 167 -8.66 -13.21 18.35
N ILE A 168 -7.56 -13.90 18.68
CA ILE A 168 -6.20 -13.43 18.40
C ILE A 168 -5.94 -13.42 16.89
N LEU A 169 -5.36 -12.32 16.40
CA LEU A 169 -4.89 -12.20 15.01
C LEU A 169 -3.85 -13.27 14.69
N ARG A 170 -4.01 -13.95 13.56
CA ARG A 170 -3.00 -14.88 13.05
C ARG A 170 -2.03 -14.17 12.12
N THR A 171 -0.74 -14.33 12.40
CA THR A 171 0.33 -13.92 11.49
C THR A 171 0.45 -14.90 10.34
N ARG A 172 0.65 -14.39 9.13
CA ARG A 172 0.88 -15.18 7.92
C ARG A 172 2.20 -14.76 7.30
N ARG A 173 2.87 -15.69 6.62
CA ARG A 173 4.00 -15.36 5.73
C ARG A 173 3.66 -15.84 4.33
N VAL A 174 3.64 -14.90 3.37
CA VAL A 174 3.39 -15.23 1.96
C VAL A 174 4.74 -15.51 1.30
N CYS A 175 4.95 -16.74 0.85
CA CYS A 175 6.21 -17.17 0.22
C CYS A 175 6.01 -17.36 -1.30
N ALA A 176 6.96 -16.87 -2.09
CA ALA A 176 7.03 -17.16 -3.53
C ALA A 176 7.37 -18.65 -3.73
N GLY A 177 6.65 -19.31 -4.66
CA GLY A 177 6.50 -20.77 -4.75
C GLY A 177 7.78 -21.62 -4.80
N ALA A 178 8.94 -21.06 -5.18
CA ALA A 178 10.20 -21.78 -5.20
C ALA A 178 10.79 -22.03 -3.79
N ASN A 179 10.59 -21.10 -2.84
CA ASN A 179 11.20 -21.17 -1.50
C ASN A 179 10.33 -21.92 -0.48
N ALA A 180 9.02 -22.04 -0.73
CA ALA A 180 8.10 -22.75 0.17
C ALA A 180 8.40 -24.25 0.26
N ARG A 181 8.81 -24.90 -0.84
CA ARG A 181 9.19 -26.32 -0.84
C ARG A 181 10.57 -26.57 -0.21
N ALA A 182 11.54 -25.69 -0.45
CA ALA A 182 12.90 -25.82 0.08
C ALA A 182 12.98 -25.52 1.59
N GLN A 183 12.17 -24.58 2.11
CA GLN A 183 12.12 -24.28 3.55
C GLN A 183 11.31 -25.31 4.36
N ARG A 184 10.23 -25.87 3.79
CA ARG A 184 9.49 -27.00 4.40
C ARG A 184 10.36 -28.23 4.61
N ALA A 185 11.34 -28.49 3.72
CA ALA A 185 12.27 -29.60 3.88
C ALA A 185 13.36 -29.37 4.96
N ARG A 186 13.57 -28.13 5.42
CA ARG A 186 14.57 -27.77 6.45
C ARG A 186 13.99 -27.62 7.86
N ARG A 187 12.69 -27.38 8.01
CA ARG A 187 12.03 -27.32 9.34
C ARG A 187 11.54 -28.71 9.75
N GLY A 188 12.45 -29.44 10.40
CA GLY A 188 12.10 -30.64 11.15
C GLY A 188 11.02 -30.37 12.20
N VAL A 189 10.27 -31.42 12.50
CA VAL A 189 9.20 -31.51 13.50
C VAL A 189 9.64 -30.90 14.84
N GLY A 190 9.10 -29.74 15.22
CA GLY A 190 9.29 -29.21 16.59
C GLY A 190 9.56 -27.70 16.73
N GLY A 191 8.78 -26.84 16.08
CA GLY A 191 8.82 -25.40 16.37
C GLY A 191 7.44 -24.77 16.21
N GLU A 192 6.81 -24.41 17.32
CA GLU A 192 5.58 -23.59 17.36
C GLU A 192 5.89 -22.19 16.85
N SER A 193 5.91 -22.00 15.54
CA SER A 193 5.76 -20.67 14.95
C SER A 193 4.32 -20.51 14.48
N ASN A 194 3.58 -19.58 15.07
CA ASN A 194 2.22 -19.17 14.67
C ASN A 194 2.11 -18.64 13.23
N ASP A 195 3.23 -18.56 12.49
CA ASP A 195 3.29 -18.18 11.09
C ASP A 195 2.93 -19.38 10.20
N ASP A 196 1.65 -19.52 9.87
CA ASP A 196 1.25 -20.44 8.80
C ASP A 196 1.71 -19.87 7.44
N GLU A 197 2.60 -20.58 6.74
CA GLU A 197 3.05 -20.21 5.40
C GLU A 197 1.92 -20.35 4.36
N LEU A 198 1.68 -19.29 3.59
CA LEU A 198 0.72 -19.27 2.48
C LEU A 198 1.46 -19.18 1.15
N ALA A 199 1.15 -20.09 0.22
CA ALA A 199 1.72 -20.04 -1.12
C ALA A 199 1.09 -18.90 -1.92
N ALA A 200 1.89 -18.18 -2.71
CA ALA A 200 1.37 -17.17 -3.63
C ALA A 200 0.35 -17.71 -4.64
N ASP A 201 0.37 -19.02 -4.91
CA ASP A 201 -0.57 -19.72 -5.82
C ASP A 201 -1.93 -20.04 -5.18
N SER A 202 -2.02 -20.03 -3.85
CA SER A 202 -3.27 -20.27 -3.13
C SER A 202 -3.98 -18.99 -2.68
N LEU A 203 -3.53 -17.82 -3.17
CA LEU A 203 -4.17 -16.55 -2.85
C LEU A 203 -5.55 -16.47 -3.51
N ASP A 204 -6.53 -16.05 -2.71
CA ASP A 204 -7.89 -15.80 -3.17
C ASP A 204 -8.03 -14.31 -3.49
N PHE A 205 -8.06 -13.98 -4.78
CA PHE A 205 -8.14 -12.60 -5.27
C PHE A 205 -9.54 -11.99 -5.12
N THR A 206 -10.57 -12.82 -4.89
CA THR A 206 -11.94 -12.31 -4.62
C THR A 206 -12.06 -11.69 -3.22
N ARG A 207 -11.23 -12.16 -2.29
CA ARG A 207 -11.14 -11.66 -0.92
C ARG A 207 -10.09 -10.57 -0.83
N LYS A 208 -10.50 -9.31 -0.83
CA LYS A 208 -9.59 -8.17 -0.83
C LYS A 208 -9.93 -7.18 0.28
N ILE A 209 -8.89 -6.64 0.91
CA ILE A 209 -9.00 -5.51 1.84
C ILE A 209 -8.58 -4.28 1.06
N LEU A 210 -9.55 -3.52 0.57
CA LEU A 210 -9.29 -2.27 -0.15
C LEU A 210 -9.24 -1.08 0.79
N HIS A 211 -10.12 -1.05 1.78
CA HIS A 211 -10.26 0.07 2.72
C HIS A 211 -9.70 -0.28 4.09
N THR A 212 -8.88 0.62 4.63
CA THR A 212 -8.25 0.45 5.94
C THR A 212 -8.19 1.79 6.66
N ALA A 213 -8.41 1.78 7.98
CA ALA A 213 -8.24 2.95 8.82
C ALA A 213 -7.45 2.59 10.08
N TRP A 214 -6.62 3.52 10.53
CA TRP A 214 -5.95 3.45 11.84
C TRP A 214 -6.48 4.59 12.71
N HIS A 215 -6.80 4.28 13.97
CA HIS A 215 -7.21 5.28 14.94
C HIS A 215 -6.07 6.30 15.20
N PRO A 216 -6.36 7.62 15.21
CA PRO A 216 -5.33 8.66 15.24
C PRO A 216 -4.54 8.74 16.55
N LYS A 217 -4.98 8.09 17.62
CA LYS A 217 -4.35 8.16 18.96
C LYS A 217 -4.10 6.82 19.63
N GLU A 218 -4.76 5.77 19.17
CA GLU A 218 -4.77 4.47 19.84
C GLU A 218 -4.37 3.40 18.84
N ASN A 219 -3.87 2.27 19.32
CA ASN A 219 -3.50 1.14 18.48
C ASN A 219 -4.74 0.32 18.11
N ILE A 220 -5.69 0.98 17.44
CA ILE A 220 -6.92 0.40 16.93
C ILE A 220 -6.90 0.55 15.41
N ILE A 221 -7.14 -0.53 14.70
CA ILE A 221 -7.27 -0.55 13.24
C ILE A 221 -8.65 -1.08 12.85
N ALA A 222 -9.21 -0.51 11.79
CA ALA A 222 -10.45 -0.94 11.18
C ALA A 222 -10.21 -1.35 9.73
N LEU A 223 -10.67 -2.55 9.35
CA LEU A 223 -10.48 -3.11 8.01
C LEU A 223 -11.83 -3.52 7.43
N ALA A 224 -12.14 -3.08 6.21
CA ALA A 224 -13.30 -3.57 5.48
C ALA A 224 -12.86 -4.73 4.57
N ALA A 225 -13.46 -5.90 4.74
CA ALA A 225 -13.24 -7.04 3.85
C ALA A 225 -14.58 -7.67 3.45
N THR A 226 -14.88 -7.61 2.15
CA THR A 226 -16.14 -8.11 1.57
C THR A 226 -17.37 -7.53 2.32
N ASN A 227 -18.04 -8.32 3.15
CA ASN A 227 -19.27 -7.96 3.85
C ASN A 227 -19.05 -7.67 5.35
N ASN A 228 -17.79 -7.69 5.82
CA ASN A 228 -17.46 -7.57 7.23
C ASN A 228 -16.59 -6.35 7.49
N LEU A 229 -16.84 -5.67 8.61
CA LEU A 229 -15.95 -4.67 9.19
C LEU A 229 -15.24 -5.30 10.39
N TYR A 230 -13.92 -5.40 10.31
CA TYR A 230 -13.09 -5.91 11.41
C TYR A 230 -12.51 -4.74 12.18
N ILE A 231 -12.53 -4.82 13.51
CA ILE A 231 -11.87 -3.87 14.40
C ILE A 231 -10.89 -4.66 15.24
N PHE A 232 -9.61 -4.30 15.16
CA PHE A 232 -8.55 -4.88 15.97
C PHE A 232 -7.98 -3.80 16.88
N SER A 233 -7.73 -4.14 18.14
CA SER A 233 -7.08 -3.28 19.11
C SER A 233 -5.97 -4.05 19.81
N ASP A 234 -4.86 -3.39 20.10
CA ASP A 234 -3.92 -3.90 21.09
C ASP A 234 -4.57 -3.83 22.48
N LYS A 235 -4.35 -4.84 23.34
CA LYS A 235 -4.92 -4.87 24.71
C LYS A 235 -4.04 -4.11 25.70
#